data_AF-A0A5F2G657-F1
#
_entry.id   AF-A0A5F2G657-F1
#
_cell.length_a   1.000
_cell.length_b   1.000
_cell.length_c   1.000
_cell.angle_alpha   90.00
_cell.angle_beta   90.00
_cell.angle_gamma   90.00
#
_symmetry.space_group_name_H-M   'P 1'
#
loop_
_entity.id
_entity.type
_entity.pdbx_description
1 polymer ?
#
loop_
_entity_poly.entity_id
_entity_poly.type
_entity_poly.pdbx_seq_one_letter_code
_entity_poly.pdbx_strand_id
1 'polypeptide(L)'
;SKLLKKVPAVSVQIGDLGDLESLAVGADLLVTHSHGRQASERLGIPLMRIGFPVFDRLGSQHKLAILYQGTRDMIFEVASIFQANQHAPTPEALDPLRNREISR
;
A
#
# COMPACT_ATOMS: atom_id res chain seq x y z
N SER A 1 -20.65 -6.90 17.11
CA SER A 1 -19.95 -8.21 17.05
C SER A 1 -18.85 -8.28 18.11
N LYS A 2 -18.67 -9.42 18.80
CA LYS A 2 -17.60 -9.61 19.81
C LYS A 2 -16.19 -9.55 19.22
N LEU A 3 -16.03 -9.90 17.94
CA LEU A 3 -14.73 -9.92 17.26
C LEU A 3 -14.21 -8.51 16.95
N LEU A 4 -15.09 -7.59 16.54
CA LEU A 4 -14.69 -6.22 16.18
C LEU A 4 -14.08 -5.45 17.37
N LYS A 5 -14.49 -5.78 18.60
CA LYS A 5 -13.91 -5.21 19.84
C LYS A 5 -12.45 -5.61 20.07
N LYS A 6 -11.93 -6.61 19.36
CA LYS A 6 -10.55 -7.10 19.47
C LYS A 6 -9.62 -6.53 18.39
N VAL A 7 -10.17 -5.80 17.42
CA VAL A 7 -9.36 -5.20 16.36
C VAL A 7 -8.51 -4.09 16.99
N PRO A 8 -7.17 -4.10 16.79
CA PRO A 8 -6.29 -3.07 17.32
C PRO A 8 -6.40 -1.79 16.48
N ALA A 9 -7.52 -1.09 16.61
CA ALA A 9 -7.80 0.17 15.93
C ALA A 9 -8.58 1.11 16.86
N VAL A 10 -8.42 2.42 16.68
CA VAL A 10 -9.15 3.45 17.44
C VAL A 10 -10.65 3.38 17.16
N SER A 11 -11.01 3.11 15.91
CA SER A 11 -12.40 2.95 15.46
C SER A 11 -12.50 1.84 14.41
N VAL A 12 -13.69 1.26 14.29
CA VAL A 12 -14.01 0.26 13.28
C VAL A 12 -15.34 0.65 12.64
N GLN A 13 -15.31 0.88 11.32
CA GLN A 13 -16.50 1.16 10.52
C GLN A 13 -17.01 -0.14 9.87
N ILE A 14 -18.31 -0.41 9.98
CA ILE A 14 -18.98 -1.45 9.20
C ILE A 14 -19.67 -0.73 8.04
N GLY A 15 -19.25 -1.01 6.82
CA GLY A 15 -19.68 -0.26 5.65
C GLY A 15 -19.25 -0.93 4.34
N ASP A 16 -19.32 -0.19 3.25
CA ASP A 16 -18.92 -0.63 1.93
C ASP A 16 -17.61 0.01 1.44
N LEU A 17 -17.30 -0.13 0.15
CA LEU A 17 -16.08 0.46 -0.43
C LEU A 17 -16.17 1.97 -0.62
N GLY A 18 -17.37 2.56 -0.68
CA GLY A 18 -17.57 4.01 -0.67
C GLY A 18 -17.25 4.62 0.68
N ASP A 19 -17.63 3.94 1.77
CA ASP A 19 -17.22 4.33 3.13
C ASP A 19 -15.70 4.25 3.30
N LEU A 20 -15.09 3.15 2.82
CA LEU A 20 -13.63 2.96 2.84
C LEU A 20 -12.92 4.11 2.11
N GLU A 21 -13.38 4.45 0.91
CA GLU A 21 -12.80 5.55 0.13
C GLU A 21 -12.94 6.91 0.84
N SER A 22 -14.13 7.20 1.38
CA SER A 22 -14.41 8.47 2.06
C SER A 22 -13.56 8.64 3.33
N LEU A 23 -13.27 7.55 4.04
CA LEU A 23 -12.48 7.56 5.28
C LEU A 23 -10.97 7.43 5.05
N ALA A 24 -10.53 6.98 3.87
CA ALA A 24 -9.12 6.75 3.58
C ALA A 24 -8.34 8.01 3.16
N VAL A 25 -8.99 9.18 3.10
CA VAL A 25 -8.33 10.44 2.72
C VAL A 25 -7.15 10.72 3.64
N GLY A 26 -5.95 10.81 3.05
CA GLY A 26 -4.69 11.04 3.78
C GLY A 26 -4.03 9.77 4.35
N ALA A 27 -4.53 8.58 4.03
CA ALA A 27 -3.85 7.34 4.38
C ALA A 27 -2.62 7.09 3.49
N ASP A 28 -1.63 6.38 4.03
CA ASP A 28 -0.40 6.04 3.29
C ASP A 28 -0.56 4.80 2.39
N LEU A 29 -1.49 3.91 2.73
CA LEU A 29 -1.70 2.63 2.04
C LEU A 29 -3.16 2.17 2.17
N LEU A 30 -3.77 1.81 1.05
CA LEU A 30 -5.04 1.09 1.00
C LEU A 30 -4.77 -0.41 1.04
N VAL A 31 -5.51 -1.14 1.87
CA VAL A 31 -5.38 -2.60 2.02
C VAL A 31 -6.75 -3.24 1.80
N THR A 32 -6.99 -3.78 0.60
CA THR A 32 -8.26 -4.42 0.22
C THR A 32 -8.06 -5.26 -1.04
N HIS A 33 -9.13 -5.79 -1.63
CA HIS A 33 -9.11 -6.66 -2.81
C HIS A 33 -9.27 -5.84 -4.11
N SER A 34 -9.50 -6.48 -5.26
CA SER A 34 -9.36 -5.81 -6.57
C SER A 34 -10.30 -4.64 -6.85
N HIS A 35 -11.44 -4.56 -6.16
CA HIS A 35 -12.36 -3.44 -6.30
C HIS A 35 -11.83 -2.14 -5.68
N GLY A 36 -10.85 -2.21 -4.77
CA GLY A 36 -10.20 -1.03 -4.21
C GLY A 36 -9.36 -0.22 -5.19
N ARG A 37 -9.09 -0.74 -6.40
CA ARG A 37 -8.28 -0.04 -7.41
C ARG A 37 -8.85 1.33 -7.78
N GLN A 38 -10.18 1.46 -7.79
CA GLN A 38 -10.84 2.73 -8.14
C GLN A 38 -10.59 3.80 -7.07
N ALA A 39 -10.72 3.43 -5.78
CA ALA A 39 -10.42 4.33 -4.67
C ALA A 39 -8.93 4.72 -4.65
N SER A 40 -8.05 3.74 -4.91
CA SER A 40 -6.60 3.98 -5.02
C SER A 40 -6.27 5.00 -6.11
N GLU A 41 -6.83 4.84 -7.31
CA GLU A 41 -6.64 5.76 -8.43
C GLU A 41 -7.20 7.16 -8.12
N ARG A 42 -8.39 7.27 -7.52
CA ARG A 42 -9.03 8.55 -7.19
C ARG A 42 -8.34 9.31 -6.07
N LEU A 43 -7.84 8.60 -5.05
CA LEU A 43 -7.18 9.21 -3.89
C LEU A 43 -5.67 9.40 -4.08
N GLY A 44 -5.06 8.76 -5.08
CA GLY A 44 -3.60 8.77 -5.26
C GLY A 44 -2.86 7.98 -4.18
N ILE A 45 -3.53 7.05 -3.51
CA ILE A 45 -2.98 6.23 -2.41
C ILE A 45 -2.65 4.84 -2.96
N PRO A 46 -1.45 4.30 -2.73
CA PRO A 46 -1.09 2.98 -3.22
C PRO A 46 -1.97 1.87 -2.62
N LEU A 47 -2.17 0.79 -3.39
CA LEU A 47 -3.05 -0.33 -3.02
C LEU A 47 -2.27 -1.63 -2.84
N MET A 48 -2.35 -2.21 -1.64
CA MET A 48 -2.01 -3.60 -1.35
C MET A 48 -3.23 -4.50 -1.55
N ARG A 49 -3.09 -5.51 -2.42
CA ARG A 49 -4.18 -6.42 -2.79
C ARG A 49 -4.24 -7.64 -1.88
N ILE A 50 -5.18 -7.65 -0.95
CA ILE A 50 -5.41 -8.75 0.00
C ILE A 50 -6.90 -9.06 0.15
N GLY A 51 -7.21 -10.33 0.43
CA GLY A 51 -8.58 -10.82 0.56
C GLY A 51 -9.13 -11.33 -0.77
N PHE A 52 -10.44 -11.19 -0.95
CA PHE A 52 -11.16 -11.74 -2.09
C PHE A 52 -12.23 -10.77 -2.59
N PRO A 53 -12.44 -10.63 -3.91
CA PRO A 53 -11.70 -11.25 -5.02
C PRO A 53 -10.44 -10.47 -5.43
N VAL A 54 -9.35 -11.18 -5.77
CA VAL A 54 -8.17 -10.60 -6.44
C VAL A 54 -8.07 -11.18 -7.85
N PHE A 55 -8.62 -10.46 -8.83
CA PHE A 55 -8.78 -10.94 -10.23
C PHE A 55 -7.85 -10.25 -11.23
N ASP A 56 -7.23 -9.13 -10.86
CA ASP A 56 -6.35 -8.33 -11.72
C ASP A 56 -4.85 -8.55 -11.43
N ARG A 57 -4.53 -9.62 -10.69
CA ARG A 57 -3.18 -10.09 -10.44
C ARG A 57 -3.12 -11.60 -10.63
N LEU A 58 -2.10 -12.06 -11.35
CA LEU A 58 -1.87 -13.48 -11.56
C LEU A 58 -1.28 -14.12 -10.30
N GLY A 59 -1.71 -15.34 -9.99
CA GLY A 59 -1.19 -16.12 -8.87
C GLY A 59 -1.62 -15.66 -7.48
N SER A 60 -2.43 -14.61 -7.35
CA SER A 60 -2.85 -14.09 -6.03
C SER A 60 -3.60 -15.11 -5.17
N GLN A 61 -4.37 -16.01 -5.80
CA GLN A 61 -5.08 -17.07 -5.09
C GLN A 61 -4.15 -18.16 -4.52
N HIS A 62 -2.90 -18.24 -4.99
CA HIS A 62 -1.89 -19.18 -4.50
C HIS A 62 -0.91 -18.55 -3.51
N LYS A 63 -1.05 -17.24 -3.22
CA LYS A 63 -0.13 -16.52 -2.35
C LYS A 63 -0.39 -16.87 -0.88
N LEU A 64 0.64 -17.30 -0.17
CA LEU A 64 0.59 -17.53 1.27
C LEU A 64 0.58 -16.18 2.01
N ALA A 65 -0.41 -15.97 2.89
CA ALA A 65 -0.56 -14.74 3.68
C ALA A 65 -0.49 -14.98 5.20
N ILE A 66 -0.35 -16.24 5.64
CA ILE A 66 -0.37 -16.62 7.05
C ILE A 66 0.94 -17.29 7.47
N LEU A 67 1.13 -17.42 8.78
CA LEU A 67 2.35 -17.97 9.40
C LEU A 67 3.60 -17.14 9.06
N TYR A 68 4.76 -17.58 9.54
CA TYR A 68 6.00 -16.82 9.41
C TYR A 68 6.37 -16.46 7.97
N GLN A 69 6.23 -17.42 7.05
CA GLN A 69 6.54 -17.17 5.64
C GLN A 69 5.55 -16.18 5.01
N GLY A 70 4.25 -16.37 5.20
CA GLY A 70 3.24 -15.46 4.65
C GLY A 70 3.35 -14.05 5.23
N THR A 71 3.58 -13.92 6.55
CA THR A 71 3.79 -12.62 7.18
C THR A 71 5.04 -11.92 6.66
N ARG A 72 6.16 -12.65 6.52
CA ARG A 72 7.39 -12.10 5.92
C ARG A 72 7.14 -11.61 4.49
N ASP A 73 6.45 -12.39 3.68
CA ASP A 73 6.17 -12.06 2.28
C ASP A 73 5.19 -10.87 2.17
N MET A 74 4.24 -10.72 3.12
CA MET A 74 3.39 -9.53 3.25
C MET A 74 4.20 -8.27 3.61
N ILE A 75 5.16 -8.37 4.52
CA ILE A 75 6.04 -7.25 4.89
C ILE A 75 6.83 -6.76 3.66
N PHE A 76 7.40 -7.68 2.88
CA PHE A 76 8.12 -7.33 1.67
C PHE A 76 7.22 -6.75 0.59
N GLU A 77 5.97 -7.20 0.48
CA GLU A 77 4.99 -6.61 -0.44
C GLU A 77 4.70 -5.15 -0.08
N VAL A 78 4.43 -4.85 1.19
CA VAL A 78 4.22 -3.47 1.66
C VAL A 78 5.44 -2.60 1.36
N ALA A 79 6.65 -3.08 1.69
CA ALA A 79 7.88 -2.35 1.43
C ALA A 79 8.09 -2.10 -0.07
N SER A 80 7.83 -3.10 -0.92
CA SER A 80 7.92 -2.99 -2.37
C SER A 80 6.93 -1.99 -2.93
N ILE A 81 5.70 -1.95 -2.40
CA ILE A 81 4.69 -0.96 -2.80
C ILE A 81 5.18 0.44 -2.49
N PHE A 82 5.65 0.70 -1.27
CA PHE A 82 6.18 2.03 -0.92
C PHE A 82 7.37 2.41 -1.79
N GLN A 83 8.32 1.50 -1.99
CA GLN A 83 9.48 1.75 -2.86
C GLN A 83 9.07 2.08 -4.30
N ALA A 84 8.10 1.37 -4.87
CA ALA A 84 7.62 1.62 -6.23
C ALA A 84 6.87 2.96 -6.39
N ASN A 85 6.38 3.54 -5.29
CA ASN A 85 5.68 4.83 -5.27
C ASN A 85 6.59 5.99 -4.83
N GLN A 86 7.87 5.73 -4.53
CA GLN A 86 8.85 6.79 -4.29
C GLN A 86 9.29 7.44 -5.61
N HIS A 87 9.64 8.72 -5.55
CA HIS A 87 10.28 9.40 -6.68
C HIS A 87 11.59 8.69 -7.03
N ALA A 88 11.81 8.46 -8.32
CA ALA A 88 13.08 7.91 -8.79
C ALA A 88 14.22 8.83 -8.32
N PRO A 89 15.28 8.29 -7.70
CA PRO A 89 16.42 9.09 -7.31
C PRO A 89 17.04 9.71 -8.57
N THR A 90 17.12 11.03 -8.61
CA THR A 90 17.79 11.73 -9.69
C THR A 90 19.29 11.76 -9.42
N PRO A 91 20.18 11.72 -10.45
CA PRO A 91 21.61 11.76 -10.18
C PRO A 91 22.04 13.08 -9.51
N GLU A 92 21.27 14.16 -9.65
CA GLU A 92 21.45 15.42 -8.91
C GLU A 92 21.15 15.27 -7.41
N ALA A 93 20.18 14.43 -7.03
CA ALA A 93 19.86 14.17 -5.63
C ALA A 93 20.88 13.23 -4.94
N LEU A 94 21.56 12.39 -5.72
CA LEU A 94 22.54 11.41 -5.23
C LEU A 94 23.96 11.98 -5.11
N ASP A 95 24.32 12.98 -5.92
CA ASP A 95 25.62 13.62 -5.89
C ASP A 95 25.48 15.13 -5.57
N PRO A 96 25.59 15.53 -4.29
CA PRO A 96 25.50 16.92 -3.86
C PRO A 96 26.63 17.81 -4.40
N LEU A 97 27.68 17.22 -4.98
CA LEU A 97 28.86 17.91 -5.48
C LEU A 97 28.82 18.11 -7.00
N ARG A 98 27.87 17.47 -7.70
CA ARG A 98 27.81 17.43 -9.17
C ARG A 98 27.75 18.81 -9.84
N ASN A 99 27.18 19.80 -9.18
CA ASN A 99 27.04 21.18 -9.67
C ASN A 99 27.93 22.18 -8.92
N ARG A 100 28.95 21.74 -8.18
CA ARG A 100 29.96 22.67 -7.68
C ARG A 100 30.78 23.15 -8.88
N GLU A 101 30.38 24.30 -9.41
CA GLU A 101 31.16 25.06 -10.38
C GLU A 101 32.62 25.07 -9.91
N ILE A 102 33.51 24.64 -10.81
CA ILE A 102 34.95 24.71 -10.62
C ILE A 102 35.29 26.20 -10.67
N SER A 103 35.16 26.90 -9.55
CA SER A 103 35.69 28.26 -9.38
C SER A 103 37.18 28.19 -9.69
N ARG A 104 37.56 28.70 -10.85
CA ARG A 104 38.93 28.92 -11.27
C ARG A 104 39.38 30.31 -10.86
#